data_AF-A0A6L3VR49-F1
#
_entry.id   AF-A0A6L3VR49-F1
#
_cell.length_a   1.000
_cell.length_b   1.000
_cell.length_c   1.000
_cell.angle_alpha   90.00
_cell.angle_beta   90.00
_cell.angle_gamma   90.00
#
_symmetry.space_group_name_H-M   'P 1'
#
loop_
_entity.id
_entity.type
_entity.pdbx_description
1 polymer ?
#
loop_
_entity_poly.entity_id
_entity_poly.type
_entity_poly.pdbx_seq_one_letter_code
_entity_poly.pdbx_strand_id
1 'polypeptide(L)'
;MATALHTPRTEAALRQEYDLLSAEYAELLAHVRAAVAADRDGELNPIVHLAGFLEERGQLPPAGMPASRLVAEAFARTAETDRQFGGAS
;
A
#
# COMPACT_ATOMS: atom_id res chain seq x y z
N MET A 1 -14.83 -34.84 -7.53
CA MET A 1 -15.30 -33.85 -8.52
C MET A 1 -15.80 -32.62 -7.78
N ALA A 2 -14.93 -31.64 -7.54
CA ALA A 2 -15.29 -30.37 -6.94
C ALA A 2 -15.27 -29.30 -8.03
N THR A 3 -16.38 -29.15 -8.74
CA THR A 3 -16.61 -28.00 -9.61
C THR A 3 -16.83 -26.81 -8.69
N ALA A 4 -15.75 -26.10 -8.35
CA ALA A 4 -15.85 -24.87 -7.58
C ALA A 4 -16.67 -23.87 -8.41
N LEU A 5 -17.90 -23.61 -7.97
CA LEU A 5 -18.77 -22.58 -8.50
C LEU A 5 -18.08 -21.23 -8.25
N HIS A 6 -17.29 -20.74 -9.21
CA HIS A 6 -17.08 -19.30 -9.36
C HIS A 6 -18.48 -18.71 -9.59
N THR A 7 -19.07 -18.26 -8.49
CA THR A 7 -20.42 -17.71 -8.49
C THR A 7 -20.27 -16.24 -8.85
N PRO A 8 -21.11 -15.64 -9.72
CA PRO A 8 -20.99 -14.24 -10.13
C PRO A 8 -20.91 -13.24 -8.95
N ARG A 9 -21.49 -13.61 -7.81
CA ARG A 9 -21.41 -12.87 -6.55
C ARG A 9 -20.00 -12.81 -5.95
N THR A 10 -19.24 -13.90 -6.06
CA THR A 10 -17.84 -13.97 -5.61
C THR A 10 -16.94 -13.16 -6.52
N GLU A 11 -17.16 -13.23 -7.84
CA GLU A 11 -16.40 -12.42 -8.82
C GLU A 11 -16.65 -10.92 -8.64
N ALA A 12 -17.90 -10.52 -8.41
CA ALA A 12 -18.25 -9.13 -8.13
C ALA A 12 -17.61 -8.63 -6.83
N ALA A 13 -17.58 -9.45 -5.77
CA ALA A 13 -16.93 -9.10 -4.50
C ALA A 13 -15.41 -8.93 -4.68
N LEU A 14 -14.75 -9.88 -5.36
CA LEU A 14 -13.32 -9.77 -5.66
C LEU A 14 -13.00 -8.55 -6.52
N ARG A 15 -13.87 -8.22 -7.48
CA ARG A 15 -13.70 -7.03 -8.30
C ARG A 15 -13.82 -5.75 -7.48
N GLN A 16 -14.79 -5.69 -6.58
CA GLN A 16 -14.95 -4.57 -5.67
C GLN A 16 -13.73 -4.40 -4.75
N GLU A 17 -13.22 -5.48 -4.16
CA GLU A 17 -12.02 -5.45 -3.33
C GLU A 17 -10.79 -4.99 -4.11
N TYR A 18 -10.63 -5.47 -5.35
CA TYR A 18 -9.56 -5.03 -6.23
C TYR A 18 -9.66 -3.54 -6.58
N ASP A 19 -10.86 -3.05 -6.93
CA ASP A 19 -11.07 -1.65 -7.29
C ASP A 19 -10.79 -0.73 -6.08
N LEU A 20 -11.17 -1.15 -4.86
CA LEU A 20 -10.83 -0.43 -3.62
C LEU A 20 -9.32 -0.41 -3.38
N LEU A 21 -8.63 -1.55 -3.48
CA LEU A 21 -7.18 -1.63 -3.32
C LEU A 21 -6.45 -0.77 -4.38
N SER A 22 -6.94 -0.78 -5.62
CA SER A 22 -6.40 0.03 -6.71
C SER A 22 -6.57 1.54 -6.43
N ALA A 23 -7.71 1.95 -5.87
CA ALA A 23 -7.95 3.33 -5.49
C ALA A 23 -7.01 3.76 -4.35
N GLU A 24 -6.90 2.95 -3.30
CA GLU A 24 -5.99 3.21 -2.17
C GLU A 24 -4.52 3.31 -2.61
N TYR A 25 -4.09 2.44 -3.52
CA TYR A 25 -2.74 2.48 -4.09
C TYR A 25 -2.53 3.75 -4.93
N ALA A 26 -3.51 4.15 -5.75
CA ALA A 26 -3.41 5.35 -6.57
C ALA A 26 -3.29 6.62 -5.71
N GLU A 27 -4.04 6.71 -4.61
CA GLU A 27 -3.94 7.81 -3.66
C GLU A 27 -2.57 7.87 -3.00
N LEU A 28 -2.08 6.76 -2.44
CA LEU A 28 -0.74 6.69 -1.84
C LEU A 28 0.33 7.12 -2.85
N LEU A 29 0.27 6.61 -4.09
CA LEU A 29 1.22 6.95 -5.14
C LEU A 29 1.17 8.44 -5.51
N ALA A 30 -0.01 9.06 -5.49
CA ALA A 30 -0.16 10.49 -5.73
C ALA A 30 0.54 11.32 -4.64
N HIS A 31 0.35 11.00 -3.36
CA HIS A 31 1.01 11.68 -2.24
C HIS A 31 2.53 11.50 -2.25
N VAL A 32 3.02 10.30 -2.58
CA VAL A 32 4.45 10.05 -2.74
C VAL A 32 5.03 10.89 -3.89
N ARG A 33 4.34 10.94 -5.04
CA ARG A 33 4.77 11.76 -6.18
C ARG A 33 4.76 13.26 -5.87
N ALA A 34 3.76 13.72 -5.11
CA ALA A 34 3.70 15.11 -4.65
C ALA A 34 4.90 15.45 -3.74
N ALA A 35 5.23 14.60 -2.78
CA ALA A 35 6.41 14.79 -1.92
C ALA A 35 7.72 14.85 -2.73
N VAL A 36 7.89 13.99 -3.74
CA VAL A 36 9.07 14.01 -4.63
C VAL A 36 9.10 15.27 -5.50
N ALA A 37 7.95 15.76 -5.97
CA ALA A 37 7.88 17.00 -6.75
C ALA A 37 8.24 18.21 -5.87
N ALA A 38 7.65 18.32 -4.68
CA ALA A 38 7.93 19.37 -3.71
C ALA A 38 9.41 19.43 -3.31
N ASP A 39 10.08 18.27 -3.14
CA ASP A 39 11.52 18.20 -2.87
C ASP A 39 12.36 18.77 -4.02
N ARG A 40 11.99 18.44 -5.27
CA ARG A 40 12.66 18.98 -6.47
C ARG A 40 12.46 20.48 -6.64
N ASP A 41 11.32 20.99 -6.23
CA ASP A 41 10.98 22.40 -6.28
C ASP A 41 11.60 23.20 -5.11
N GLY A 42 12.24 22.50 -4.15
CA GLY A 42 12.93 23.12 -3.02
C GLY A 42 11.99 23.58 -1.90
N GLU A 43 10.81 22.97 -1.77
CA GLU A 43 9.91 23.24 -0.65
C GLU A 43 10.57 22.91 0.70
N LEU A 44 10.25 23.69 1.74
CA LEU A 44 10.88 23.56 3.06
C LEU A 44 10.58 22.23 3.76
N ASN A 45 9.41 21.63 3.48
CA ASN A 45 8.99 20.39 4.12
C ASN A 45 8.18 19.48 3.17
N PRO A 46 8.82 18.85 2.18
CA PRO A 46 8.13 18.06 1.15
C PRO A 46 7.38 16.84 1.71
N ILE A 47 7.86 16.29 2.84
CA ILE A 47 7.26 15.10 3.45
C ILE A 47 5.85 15.36 4.00
N VAL A 48 5.43 16.63 4.16
CA VAL A 48 4.09 16.98 4.66
C VAL A 48 2.98 16.38 3.77
N HIS A 49 3.22 16.27 2.46
CA HIS A 49 2.27 15.66 1.52
C HIS A 49 2.00 14.19 1.82
N LEU A 50 3.01 13.45 2.29
CA LEU A 50 2.88 12.05 2.68
C LEU A 50 2.43 11.90 4.13
N ALA A 51 2.97 12.72 5.03
CA ALA A 51 2.65 12.67 6.46
C ALA A 51 1.16 12.95 6.74
N GLY A 52 0.57 13.95 6.08
CA GLY A 52 -0.86 14.25 6.22
C GLY A 52 -1.75 13.09 5.76
N PHE A 53 -1.42 12.48 4.63
CA PHE A 53 -2.16 11.30 4.14
C PHE A 53 -2.08 10.10 5.11
N LEU A 54 -0.90 9.83 5.66
CA LEU A 54 -0.73 8.77 6.65
C LEU A 54 -1.47 9.08 7.95
N GLU A 55 -1.52 10.35 8.37
CA GLU A 55 -2.25 10.78 9.57
C GLU A 55 -3.76 10.58 9.42
N GLU A 56 -4.35 11.01 8.29
CA GLU A 56 -5.77 10.84 7.98
C GLU A 56 -6.21 9.37 8.01
N ARG A 57 -5.28 8.45 7.69
CA ARG A 57 -5.50 7.00 7.71
C ARG A 57 -5.10 6.32 9.02
N GLY A 58 -4.59 7.06 10.02
CA GLY A 58 -4.10 6.49 11.27
C GLY A 58 -2.88 5.57 11.10
N GLN A 59 -2.08 5.82 10.07
CA GLN A 59 -0.95 4.99 9.64
C GLN A 59 0.42 5.64 9.94
N LEU A 60 0.45 6.73 10.70
CA LEU A 60 1.72 7.30 11.15
C LEU A 60 2.52 6.28 11.98
N PRO A 61 3.82 6.11 11.70
CA PRO A 61 4.66 5.27 12.53
C PRO A 61 4.70 5.75 13.98
N PRO A 62 4.81 4.84 14.95
CA PRO A 62 5.03 5.20 16.35
C PRO A 62 6.27 6.08 16.52
N ALA A 63 6.21 7.03 17.44
CA ALA A 63 7.33 7.91 17.75
C ALA A 63 8.58 7.09 18.14
N GLY A 64 9.74 7.49 17.60
CA GLY A 64 11.01 6.83 17.86
C GLY A 64 11.24 5.50 17.12
N MET A 65 10.29 5.05 16.28
CA MET A 65 10.52 3.88 15.44
C MET A 65 11.52 4.21 14.32
N PRO A 66 12.62 3.45 14.18
CA PRO A 66 13.61 3.72 13.15
C PRO A 66 13.08 3.33 11.76
N ALA A 67 13.31 4.19 10.76
CA ALA A 67 12.83 3.98 9.39
C ALA A 67 13.28 2.64 8.78
N SER A 68 14.51 2.21 9.08
CA SER A 68 15.04 0.91 8.61
C SER A 68 14.22 -0.28 9.12
N ARG A 69 13.67 -0.20 10.33
CA ARG A 69 12.82 -1.25 10.89
C ARG A 69 11.47 -1.32 10.18
N LEU A 70 10.84 -0.17 9.92
CA LEU A 70 9.59 -0.10 9.15
C LEU A 70 9.74 -0.76 7.77
N VAL A 71 10.83 -0.43 7.08
CA VAL A 71 11.16 -1.00 5.78
C VAL A 71 11.39 -2.51 5.86
N ALA A 72 12.16 -2.97 6.85
CA ALA A 72 12.42 -4.40 7.03
C ALA A 72 11.13 -5.20 7.32
N GLU A 73 10.25 -4.66 8.19
CA GLU A 73 8.96 -5.28 8.50
C GLU A 73 8.05 -5.36 7.27
N ALA A 74 8.05 -4.31 6.42
CA ALA A 74 7.28 -4.31 5.17
C ALA A 74 7.80 -5.39 4.19
N PHE A 75 9.11 -5.48 3.96
CA PHE A 75 9.68 -6.49 3.07
C PHE A 75 9.43 -7.92 3.55
N ALA A 76 9.53 -8.16 4.85
CA ALA A 76 9.24 -9.47 5.42
C ALA A 76 7.80 -9.91 5.14
N ARG A 77 6.84 -8.98 5.23
CA ARG A 77 5.42 -9.24 4.90
C ARG A 77 5.23 -9.54 3.41
N THR A 78 5.80 -8.73 2.53
CA THR A 78 5.72 -8.96 1.07
C THR A 78 6.30 -10.32 0.70
N ALA A 79 7.47 -10.69 1.26
CA ALA A 79 8.09 -11.99 1.02
C ALA A 79 7.26 -13.18 1.54
N GLU A 80 6.46 -13.00 2.60
CA GLU A 80 5.51 -14.01 3.06
C GLU A 80 4.35 -14.16 2.08
N THR A 81 3.75 -13.05 1.63
CA THR A 81 2.70 -13.05 0.60
C THR A 81 3.17 -13.70 -0.70
N ASP A 82 4.37 -13.34 -1.18
CA ASP A 82 4.94 -13.95 -2.38
C ASP A 82 5.19 -15.44 -2.22
N ARG A 83 5.60 -15.92 -1.04
CA ARG A 83 5.72 -17.37 -0.78
C ARG A 83 4.36 -18.07 -0.77
N GLN A 84 3.34 -17.42 -0.22
CA GLN A 84 1.99 -17.97 -0.12
C GLN A 84 1.29 -18.09 -1.48
N PHE A 85 1.55 -17.16 -2.41
CA PHE A 85 0.81 -17.07 -3.69
C PHE A 85 1.68 -17.17 -4.96
N GLY A 86 2.99 -16.97 -4.87
CA GLY A 86 3.95 -16.97 -5.98
C GLY A 86 4.78 -18.24 -6.14
N GLY A 87 4.55 -19.27 -5.32
CA GLY A 87 5.23 -20.56 -5.37
C GLY A 87 4.83 -21.48 -6.54
N ALA A 88 4.91 -20.99 -7.77
CA ALA A 88 4.94 -21.78 -8.99
C ALA A 88 5.72 -20.98 -10.05
N SER A 89 7.04 -21.14 -10.06
CA SER A 89 7.90 -20.77 -11.18
C SER A 89 8.95 -21.84 -11.35
#